data_AF-A0A0N0SG37-F1
#
_entry.id   AF-A0A0N0SG37-F1
#
_cell.length_a   1.000
_cell.length_b   1.000
_cell.length_c   1.000
_cell.angle_alpha   90.00
_cell.angle_beta   90.00
_cell.angle_gamma   90.00
#
_symmetry.space_group_name_H-M   'P 1'
#
loop_
_entity.id
_entity.type
_entity.pdbx_description
1 polymer ?
#
loop_
_entity_poly.entity_id
_entity_poly.type
_entity_poly.pdbx_seq_one_letter_code
_entity_poly.pdbx_strand_id
1 'polypeptide(L)'
;VSYEVAPATKSFPTGTYRNISGNLALSYGLIAAARQADLPLYLGSYPITPASDILHELSRHKNFGVRTFQAEDEIAGIGAALGAAFGGALGVTTTSGPGVALKSETIGLA
;
A
#
# COMPACT_ATOMS: atom_id res chain seq x y z
N VAL A 1 -21.86 -9.22 -6.05
CA VAL A 1 -21.45 -9.39 -7.46
C VAL A 1 -20.60 -10.65 -7.53
N SER A 2 -21.10 -11.75 -8.09
CA SER A 2 -20.30 -12.94 -8.35
C SER A 2 -19.52 -12.72 -9.64
N TYR A 3 -18.20 -12.86 -9.58
CA TYR A 3 -17.34 -12.82 -10.76
C TYR A 3 -16.84 -14.24 -11.03
N GLU A 4 -17.02 -14.72 -12.25
CA GLU A 4 -16.56 -16.04 -12.66
C GLU A 4 -15.27 -15.87 -13.47
N VAL A 5 -14.17 -16.42 -12.96
CA VAL A 5 -12.89 -16.37 -13.64
C VAL A 5 -12.83 -17.53 -14.62
N ALA A 6 -12.82 -17.22 -15.93
CA ALA A 6 -12.69 -18.23 -16.96
C ALA A 6 -11.36 -18.99 -16.82
N PRO A 7 -11.34 -20.32 -17.07
CA PRO A 7 -10.10 -21.08 -17.10
C PRO A 7 -9.11 -20.51 -18.12
N ALA A 8 -7.81 -20.64 -17.83
CA ALA A 8 -6.78 -20.25 -18.79
C ALA A 8 -6.95 -21.06 -20.09
N THR A 9 -7.09 -20.36 -21.23
CA THR A 9 -7.28 -20.97 -22.56
C THR A 9 -6.01 -21.58 -23.14
N LYS A 10 -4.87 -21.32 -22.50
CA LYS A 10 -3.55 -21.87 -22.87
C LYS A 10 -2.81 -22.30 -21.61
N SER A 11 -2.07 -23.40 -21.71
CA SER A 11 -1.11 -23.76 -20.67
C SER A 11 -0.09 -22.63 -20.57
N PHE A 12 0.20 -22.23 -19.32
CA PHE A 12 1.32 -21.35 -19.05
C PHE A 12 2.62 -22.06 -19.48
N PRO A 13 3.61 -21.32 -20.02
CA PRO A 13 4.91 -21.90 -20.33
C PRO A 13 5.55 -22.51 -19.09
N THR A 14 6.47 -23.46 -19.24
CA THR A 14 7.18 -24.02 -18.08
C THR A 14 8.09 -22.94 -17.48
N GLY A 15 8.04 -22.76 -16.16
CA GLY A 15 8.86 -21.77 -15.47
C GLY A 15 8.58 -21.71 -13.98
N THR A 16 9.29 -20.81 -13.31
CA THR A 16 9.09 -20.54 -11.88
C THR A 16 8.03 -19.47 -11.71
N TYR A 17 6.91 -19.86 -11.09
CA TYR A 17 5.80 -18.98 -10.79
C TYR A 17 5.76 -18.64 -9.31
N ARG A 18 5.35 -17.42 -8.99
CA ARG A 18 5.03 -17.00 -7.62
C ARG A 18 3.56 -16.65 -7.54
N ASN A 19 2.87 -17.24 -6.57
CA ASN A 19 1.53 -16.81 -6.20
C ASN A 19 1.61 -15.48 -5.44
N ILE A 20 0.89 -14.46 -5.90
CA ILE A 20 0.82 -13.15 -5.27
C ILE A 20 -0.64 -12.70 -5.14
N SER A 21 -1.00 -12.14 -3.99
CA SER A 21 -2.25 -11.39 -3.83
C SER A 21 -2.08 -9.95 -4.33
N GLY A 22 -3.18 -9.23 -4.55
CA GLY A 22 -3.14 -7.81 -4.92
C GLY A 22 -2.42 -6.94 -3.89
N ASN A 23 -2.65 -7.17 -2.58
CA ASN A 23 -1.98 -6.44 -1.51
C ASN A 23 -0.46 -6.71 -1.49
N LEU A 24 -0.05 -7.95 -1.75
CA LEU A 24 1.37 -8.30 -1.86
C LEU A 24 2.02 -7.64 -3.08
N ALA A 25 1.34 -7.70 -4.23
CA ALA A 25 1.78 -7.05 -5.46
C ALA A 25 1.94 -5.53 -5.28
N LEU A 26 0.97 -4.88 -4.63
CA LEU A 26 1.02 -3.45 -4.33
C LEU A 26 2.18 -3.10 -3.41
N SER A 27 2.40 -3.89 -2.35
CA SER A 27 3.52 -3.67 -1.42
C SER A 27 4.88 -3.71 -2.13
N TYR A 28 5.09 -4.69 -3.02
CA TYR A 28 6.31 -4.76 -3.84
C TYR A 28 6.40 -3.62 -4.86
N GLY A 29 5.27 -3.23 -5.47
CA GLY A 29 5.20 -2.09 -6.38
C GLY A 29 5.62 -0.79 -5.70
N LEU A 30 5.16 -0.53 -4.47
CA LEU A 30 5.53 0.65 -3.69
C LEU A 30 7.03 0.68 -3.35
N ILE A 31 7.59 -0.46 -2.93
CA ILE A 31 9.03 -0.59 -2.67
C ILE A 31 9.82 -0.32 -3.96
N ALA A 32 9.41 -0.90 -5.08
CA ALA A 32 10.07 -0.71 -6.36
C ALA A 32 9.99 0.75 -6.83
N ALA A 33 8.84 1.41 -6.67
CA ALA A 33 8.65 2.81 -7.01
C ALA A 33 9.54 3.73 -6.17
N ALA A 34 9.56 3.53 -4.84
CA ALA A 34 10.41 4.28 -3.93
C ALA A 34 11.90 4.15 -4.30
N ARG A 35 12.35 2.93 -4.61
CA ARG A 35 13.72 2.65 -5.05
C ARG A 35 14.08 3.30 -6.38
N GLN A 36 13.17 3.29 -7.34
CA GLN A 36 13.40 3.90 -8.66
C GLN A 36 13.38 5.44 -8.59
N ALA A 37 12.56 6.02 -7.71
CA ALA A 37 12.50 7.45 -7.49
C ALA A 37 13.61 7.98 -6.56
N ASP A 38 14.41 7.10 -5.96
CA ASP A 38 15.39 7.42 -4.91
C ASP A 38 14.77 8.20 -3.73
N LEU A 39 13.55 7.81 -3.34
CA LEU A 39 12.80 8.40 -2.22
C LEU A 39 12.57 7.37 -1.11
N PRO A 40 12.65 7.76 0.17
CA PRO A 40 12.24 6.87 1.26
C PRO A 40 10.73 6.60 1.19
N LEU A 41 10.31 5.35 1.34
CA LEU A 41 8.90 4.98 1.40
C LEU A 41 8.36 5.18 2.81
N TYR A 42 7.32 6.00 2.94
CA TYR A 42 6.59 6.18 4.20
C TYR A 42 5.14 5.74 4.05
N LEU A 43 4.71 4.76 4.85
CA LEU A 43 3.32 4.34 4.93
C LEU A 43 2.70 4.83 6.24
N GLY A 44 1.78 5.79 6.18
CA GLY A 44 0.91 6.18 7.29
C GLY A 44 -0.47 5.55 7.12
N SER A 45 -0.88 4.64 8.00
CA SER A 45 -2.18 3.95 7.84
C SER A 45 -2.75 3.47 9.17
N TYR A 46 -4.08 3.32 9.19
CA TYR A 46 -4.82 2.68 10.26
C TYR A 46 -5.25 1.27 9.80
N PRO A 47 -5.08 0.21 10.61
CA PRO A 47 -5.43 -1.14 10.20
C PRO A 47 -6.95 -1.30 9.98
N ILE A 48 -7.36 -1.58 8.75
CA ILE A 48 -8.74 -1.91 8.39
C ILE A 48 -8.75 -3.02 7.34
N THR A 49 -9.66 -4.00 7.46
CA THR A 49 -9.79 -5.07 6.46
C THR A 49 -10.38 -4.54 5.16
N PRO A 50 -9.87 -4.94 3.97
CA PRO A 50 -8.77 -5.88 3.71
C PRO A 50 -7.38 -5.22 3.55
N ALA A 51 -7.21 -3.95 3.87
CA ALA A 51 -6.00 -3.18 3.59
C ALA A 51 -4.83 -3.44 4.59
N SER A 52 -5.12 -3.96 5.79
CA SER A 52 -4.11 -4.18 6.84
C SER A 52 -2.92 -5.04 6.40
N ASP A 53 -3.12 -5.95 5.45
CA ASP A 53 -2.05 -6.81 4.93
C ASP A 53 -0.91 -6.03 4.28
N ILE A 54 -1.19 -4.85 3.71
CA ILE A 54 -0.17 -3.99 3.10
C ILE A 54 0.75 -3.42 4.18
N LEU A 55 0.19 -2.97 5.31
CA LEU A 55 0.96 -2.51 6.46
C LEU A 55 1.80 -3.66 7.03
N HIS A 56 1.22 -4.85 7.19
CA HIS A 56 1.95 -6.02 7.66
C HIS A 56 3.11 -6.41 6.72
N GLU A 57 2.88 -6.45 5.41
CA GLU A 57 3.91 -6.76 4.42
C GLU A 57 5.02 -5.72 4.43
N LEU A 58 4.69 -4.43 4.28
CA LEU A 58 5.67 -3.35 4.25
C LEU A 58 6.50 -3.24 5.54
N SER A 59 5.92 -3.59 6.70
CA SER A 59 6.64 -3.58 7.97
C SER A 59 7.81 -4.58 8.04
N ARG A 60 7.79 -5.62 7.19
CA ARG A 60 8.87 -6.62 7.07
C ARG A 60 10.04 -6.13 6.21
N HIS A 61 9.85 -5.07 5.43
CA HIS A 61 10.78 -4.61 4.39
C HIS A 61 11.58 -3.36 4.78
N LYS A 62 11.89 -3.20 6.07
CA LYS A 62 12.67 -2.06 6.60
C LYS A 62 14.07 -1.95 5.99
N ASN A 63 14.63 -3.08 5.54
CA ASN A 63 15.91 -3.14 4.81
C ASN A 63 15.89 -2.37 3.48
N PHE A 64 14.71 -2.06 2.94
CA PHE A 64 14.54 -1.20 1.76
C PHE A 64 14.29 0.28 2.11
N GLY A 65 14.50 0.68 3.38
CA GLY A 65 14.25 2.05 3.82
C GLY A 65 12.76 2.36 4.06
N VAL A 66 11.91 1.34 4.09
CA VAL A 66 10.47 1.50 4.34
C VAL A 66 10.22 1.87 5.80
N ARG A 67 9.47 2.95 6.02
CA ARG A 67 8.95 3.34 7.34
C ARG A 67 7.44 3.16 7.36
N THR A 68 6.95 2.32 8.26
CA THR A 68 5.52 2.13 8.51
C THR A 68 5.12 2.82 9.81
N PHE A 69 4.04 3.59 9.77
CA PHE A 69 3.42 4.24 10.92
C PHE A 69 1.98 3.76 11.02
N GLN A 70 1.71 3.01 12.09
CA GLN A 70 0.35 2.62 12.46
C GLN A 70 -0.25 3.76 13.28
N ALA A 71 -1.18 4.48 12.67
CA ALA A 71 -1.90 5.56 13.33
C ALA A 71 -3.01 5.03 14.23
N GLU A 72 -3.57 5.91 15.05
CA GLU A 72 -4.73 5.71 15.90
C GLU A 72 -6.05 5.69 15.11
N ASP A 73 -6.11 6.40 13.99
CA ASP A 73 -7.27 6.48 13.09
C ASP A 73 -6.87 6.82 11.65
N GLU A 74 -7.84 6.82 10.74
CA GLU A 74 -7.60 7.13 9.34
C GLU A 74 -7.16 8.57 9.07
N ILE A 75 -7.56 9.54 9.90
CA ILE A 75 -7.23 10.96 9.72
C ILE A 75 -5.75 11.17 10.04
N ALA A 76 -5.29 10.70 11.19
CA ALA A 76 -3.88 10.70 11.59
C ALA A 76 -3.02 9.91 10.59
N GLY A 77 -3.52 8.79 10.07
CA GLY A 77 -2.83 7.99 9.07
C GLY A 77 -2.55 8.75 7.77
N ILE A 78 -3.56 9.42 7.19
CA ILE A 78 -3.35 10.19 5.96
C ILE A 78 -2.57 11.48 6.21
N GLY A 79 -2.80 12.15 7.34
CA GLY A 79 -2.05 13.36 7.71
C GLY A 79 -0.55 13.08 7.84
N ALA A 80 -0.18 11.97 8.48
CA ALA A 80 1.22 11.55 8.58
C ALA A 80 1.83 11.22 7.20
N ALA A 81 1.07 10.55 6.32
CA ALA A 81 1.52 10.24 4.97
C ALA A 81 1.75 11.51 4.14
N LEU A 82 0.82 12.48 4.21
CA LEU A 82 0.95 13.77 3.53
C LEU A 82 2.12 14.60 4.08
N GLY A 83 2.28 14.66 5.40
CA GLY A 83 3.43 15.31 6.04
C GLY A 83 4.77 14.69 5.63
N ALA A 84 4.82 13.36 5.50
CA ALA A 84 6.00 12.67 4.98
C ALA A 84 6.28 13.05 3.52
N ALA A 85 5.24 13.19 2.69
CA ALA A 85 5.39 13.66 1.31
C ALA A 85 5.96 15.08 1.23
N PHE A 86 5.45 16.01 2.02
CA PHE A 86 6.04 17.35 2.15
C PHE A 86 7.49 17.33 2.66
N GLY A 87 7.83 16.36 3.51
CA GLY A 87 9.18 16.10 4.00
C GLY A 87 10.12 15.42 3.01
N GLY A 88 9.70 15.17 1.76
CA GLY A 88 10.52 14.57 0.70
C GLY A 88 10.51 13.05 0.68
N ALA A 89 9.54 12.39 1.32
CA ALA A 89 9.33 10.94 1.20
C ALA A 89 8.29 10.60 0.12
N LEU A 90 8.30 9.36 -0.37
CA LEU A 90 7.14 8.81 -1.03
C LEU A 90 6.10 8.46 0.04
N GLY A 91 5.23 9.43 0.34
CA GLY A 91 4.16 9.32 1.32
C GLY A 91 2.96 8.53 0.78
N VAL A 92 2.55 7.48 1.48
CA VAL A 92 1.47 6.59 1.08
C VAL A 92 0.55 6.32 2.27
N THR A 93 -0.77 6.24 2.02
CA THR A 93 -1.75 5.71 2.96
C THR A 93 -2.55 4.58 2.31
N THR A 94 -2.97 3.61 3.11
CA THR A 94 -3.87 2.53 2.70
C THR A 94 -5.14 2.55 3.54
N THR A 95 -6.26 2.12 2.97
CA THR A 95 -7.55 2.04 3.68
C THR A 95 -8.57 1.19 2.90
N SER A 96 -9.78 1.04 3.44
CA SER A 96 -10.96 0.47 2.77
C SER A 96 -12.12 1.48 2.75
N GLY A 97 -13.30 1.08 2.27
CA GLY A 97 -14.45 1.96 2.01
C GLY A 97 -14.75 3.00 3.11
N PRO A 98 -15.00 2.61 4.37
CA PRO A 98 -15.28 3.56 5.44
C PRO A 98 -14.15 4.56 5.67
N GLY A 99 -12.92 4.10 5.63
CA GLY A 99 -11.75 4.94 5.87
C GLY A 99 -11.40 5.87 4.70
N VAL A 100 -11.89 5.62 3.49
CA VAL A 100 -11.79 6.61 2.39
C VAL A 100 -12.59 7.86 2.74
N ALA A 101 -13.81 7.71 3.28
CA ALA A 101 -14.64 8.84 3.66
C ALA A 101 -13.93 9.73 4.69
N LEU A 102 -13.31 9.12 5.71
CA LEU A 102 -12.55 9.84 6.74
C LEU A 102 -11.28 10.53 6.22
N LYS A 103 -10.73 10.07 5.09
CA LYS A 103 -9.53 10.66 4.47
C LYS A 103 -9.86 11.79 3.48
N SER A 104 -11.13 11.99 3.13
CA SER A 104 -11.56 12.89 2.05
C SER A 104 -11.07 14.33 2.23
N GLU A 105 -11.08 14.84 3.46
CA GLU A 105 -10.61 16.20 3.76
C GLU A 105 -9.13 16.36 3.41
N THR A 106 -8.28 15.45 3.88
CA THR A 106 -6.83 15.49 3.60
C THR A 106 -6.52 15.18 2.14
N ILE A 107 -7.30 14.34 1.47
CA ILE A 107 -7.18 14.12 0.02
C ILE A 107 -7.48 15.42 -0.74
N GLY A 108 -8.49 16.18 -0.32
CA GLY A 108 -8.82 17.47 -0.95
C GLY A 108 -7.77 18.56 -0.74
N LEU A 109 -6.92 18.42 0.28
CA LEU A 109 -5.80 19.33 0.56
C LEU A 109 -4.56 19.03 -0.31
N ALA A 110 -4.34 17.77 -0.67
CA ALA A 110 -3.15 17.27 -1.36
C ALA A 110 -3.16 17.58 -2.87
#